data_AF-A0A1G5J671-F1
#
_entry.id   AF-A0A1G5J671-F1
#
_cell.length_a   1.000
_cell.length_b   1.000
_cell.length_c   1.000
_cell.angle_alpha   90.00
_cell.angle_beta   90.00
_cell.angle_gamma   90.00
#
_symmetry.space_group_name_H-M   'P 1'
#
loop_
_entity.id
_entity.type
_entity.pdbx_description
1 polymer ?
#
loop_
_entity_poly.entity_id
_entity_poly.type
_entity_poly.pdbx_seq_one_letter_code
_entity_poly.pdbx_strand_id
1 'polypeptide(L)'
;MIKQLNKQYADGGGDYEEAVEEALKDAIENHQWSSNARARLLFLVLDAPPHHTANNVKTLHNVITKAAADGIRIIPVASSGVDKDTEALLRFFSISTGGTYVFLTNHSGIGNDHIEPTVGDYKVEFLNDLLVRVINEYTSK
;
A
#
# COMPACT_ATOMS: atom_id res chain seq x y z
N MET A 1 -7.22 -19.41 7.10
CA MET A 1 -7.29 -18.14 6.35
C MET A 1 -8.56 -17.34 6.65
N ILE A 2 -9.73 -17.60 6.05
CA ILE A 2 -10.96 -16.76 6.25
C ILE A 2 -11.34 -16.65 7.74
N LYS A 3 -11.31 -17.76 8.49
CA LYS A 3 -11.58 -17.75 9.94
C LYS A 3 -10.55 -16.97 10.78
N GLN A 4 -9.34 -16.75 10.29
CA GLN A 4 -8.31 -15.96 10.99
C GLN A 4 -8.49 -14.47 10.68
N LEU A 5 -8.81 -14.13 9.42
CA LEU A 5 -9.13 -12.76 9.00
C LEU A 5 -10.36 -12.23 9.73
N ASN A 6 -11.43 -13.02 9.83
CA ASN A 6 -12.66 -12.63 10.56
C ASN A 6 -12.45 -12.44 12.07
N LYS A 7 -11.30 -12.83 12.63
CA LYS A 7 -10.95 -12.61 14.03
C LYS A 7 -10.11 -11.35 14.26
N GLN A 8 -9.57 -10.76 13.21
CA GLN A 8 -8.81 -9.53 13.34
C GLN A 8 -9.78 -8.38 13.58
N TYR A 9 -9.37 -7.47 14.44
CA TYR A 9 -10.06 -6.22 14.71
C TYR A 9 -9.00 -5.12 14.75
N ALA A 10 -9.34 -3.95 14.23
CA ALA A 10 -8.52 -2.76 14.29
C ALA A 10 -9.35 -1.64 14.95
N ASP A 11 -8.67 -0.77 15.67
CA ASP A 11 -9.23 0.45 16.26
C ASP A 11 -8.41 1.64 15.76
N GLY A 12 -8.90 2.87 15.96
CA GLY A 12 -8.19 4.08 15.56
C GLY A 12 -6.99 4.39 16.46
N GLY A 13 -5.96 5.05 15.89
CA GLY A 13 -4.76 5.52 16.62
C GLY A 13 -4.99 6.72 17.55
N GLY A 14 -6.12 7.43 17.38
CA GLY A 14 -6.51 8.59 18.19
C GLY A 14 -6.15 9.94 17.59
N ASP A 15 -5.28 9.97 16.57
CA ASP A 15 -4.99 11.09 15.68
C ASP A 15 -5.19 10.69 14.21
N TYR A 16 -4.86 11.58 13.27
CA TYR A 16 -5.02 11.32 11.85
C TYR A 16 -3.89 10.44 11.31
N GLU A 17 -2.66 10.69 11.74
CA GLU A 17 -1.48 9.92 11.33
C GLU A 17 -1.47 8.50 11.93
N GLU A 18 -0.91 7.55 11.17
CA GLU A 18 -0.88 6.13 11.53
C GLU A 18 0.55 5.58 11.56
N ALA A 19 0.77 4.44 12.22
CA ALA A 19 2.09 3.81 12.35
C ALA A 19 2.50 3.01 11.08
N VAL A 20 2.48 3.66 9.91
CA VAL A 20 2.74 3.03 8.60
C VAL A 20 4.17 2.46 8.51
N GLU A 21 5.15 3.16 9.09
CA GLU A 21 6.55 2.75 9.11
C GLU A 21 6.78 1.44 9.88
N GLU A 22 6.08 1.27 11.01
CA GLU A 22 6.18 0.05 11.83
C GLU A 22 5.54 -1.13 11.10
N ALA A 23 4.36 -0.92 10.50
CA ALA A 23 3.68 -1.96 9.71
C ALA A 23 4.52 -2.42 8.50
N LEU A 24 5.14 -1.47 7.78
CA LEU A 24 6.02 -1.79 6.67
C LEU A 24 7.29 -2.51 7.13
N LYS A 25 7.90 -2.04 8.21
CA LYS A 25 9.09 -2.68 8.80
C LYS A 25 8.81 -4.12 9.19
N ASP A 26 7.71 -4.37 9.89
CA ASP A 26 7.32 -5.73 10.29
C ASP A 26 7.07 -6.62 9.07
N ALA A 27 6.31 -6.11 8.09
CA ALA A 27 5.99 -6.85 6.88
C ALA A 27 7.20 -7.17 6.01
N ILE A 28 8.25 -6.35 6.03
CA ILE A 28 9.44 -6.52 5.19
C ILE A 28 10.53 -7.31 5.92
N GLU A 29 10.74 -7.05 7.21
CA GLU A 29 11.86 -7.61 7.98
C GLU A 29 11.48 -8.88 8.76
N ASN A 30 10.24 -8.98 9.25
CA ASN A 30 9.83 -10.04 10.18
C ASN A 30 8.93 -11.11 9.54
N HIS A 31 8.22 -10.79 8.46
CA HIS A 31 7.42 -11.77 7.74
C HIS A 31 8.28 -12.75 6.91
N GLN A 32 7.81 -13.99 6.83
CA GLN A 32 8.48 -15.03 6.05
C GLN A 32 8.08 -14.97 4.57
N TRP A 33 8.86 -14.22 3.80
CA TRP A 33 8.74 -14.22 2.34
C TRP A 33 9.37 -15.47 1.73
N SER A 34 8.64 -16.17 0.86
CA SER A 34 9.18 -17.34 0.17
C SER A 34 10.36 -16.95 -0.74
N SER A 35 11.50 -17.64 -0.59
CA SER A 35 12.69 -17.47 -1.44
C SER A 35 12.45 -17.86 -2.89
N ASN A 36 11.54 -18.81 -3.12
CA ASN A 36 11.15 -19.32 -4.45
C ASN A 36 9.86 -18.69 -4.98
N ALA A 37 9.38 -17.59 -4.37
CA ALA A 37 8.20 -16.90 -4.84
C ALA A 37 8.39 -16.37 -6.26
N ARG A 38 7.42 -16.62 -7.14
CA ARG A 38 7.39 -16.03 -8.48
C ARG A 38 7.24 -14.50 -8.45
N ALA A 39 6.47 -14.00 -7.48
CA ALA A 39 6.36 -12.58 -7.17
C ALA A 39 6.13 -12.43 -5.66
N ARG A 40 6.70 -11.38 -5.07
CA ARG A 40 6.43 -10.93 -3.70
C ARG A 40 5.66 -9.62 -3.79
N LEU A 41 4.39 -9.64 -3.42
CA LEU A 41 3.48 -8.50 -3.55
C LEU A 41 2.99 -8.09 -2.16
N LEU A 42 3.20 -6.83 -1.79
CA LEU A 42 2.71 -6.24 -0.55
C LEU A 42 1.65 -5.20 -0.90
N PHE A 43 0.38 -5.49 -0.60
CA PHE A 43 -0.72 -4.54 -0.76
C PHE A 43 -0.81 -3.69 0.51
N LEU A 44 -0.44 -2.41 0.42
CA LEU A 44 -0.49 -1.46 1.53
C LEU A 44 -1.78 -0.65 1.43
N VAL A 45 -2.80 -1.02 2.20
CA VAL A 45 -4.10 -0.32 2.24
C VAL A 45 -4.07 0.68 3.40
N LEU A 46 -4.29 1.97 3.11
CA LEU A 46 -4.34 3.02 4.12
C LEU A 46 -5.13 4.24 3.66
N ASP A 47 -5.62 5.02 4.62
CA ASP A 47 -6.32 6.28 4.48
C ASP A 47 -5.58 7.47 5.13
N ALA A 48 -4.43 7.24 5.78
CA ALA A 48 -3.72 8.23 6.57
C ALA A 48 -2.18 8.16 6.43
N PRO A 49 -1.46 9.29 6.52
CA PRO A 49 0.00 9.32 6.45
C PRO A 49 0.68 8.71 7.68
N PRO A 50 1.97 8.35 7.58
CA PRO A 50 2.82 8.18 8.75
C PRO A 50 3.03 9.47 9.53
N HIS A 51 3.32 9.38 10.83
CA HIS A 51 3.84 10.52 11.57
C HIS A 51 5.15 11.01 10.94
N HIS A 52 5.22 12.32 10.60
CA HIS A 52 6.35 12.92 9.91
C HIS A 52 7.51 13.29 10.85
N THR A 53 8.11 12.29 11.49
CA THR A 53 9.32 12.46 12.31
C THR A 53 10.58 12.10 11.52
N ALA A 54 11.72 12.68 11.87
CA ALA A 54 13.00 12.35 11.23
C ALA A 54 13.36 10.85 11.37
N ASN A 55 12.95 10.22 12.47
CA ASN A 55 13.13 8.78 12.68
C ASN A 55 12.27 7.97 11.73
N ASN A 56 10.99 8.31 11.58
CA ASN A 56 10.06 7.60 10.71
C ASN A 56 10.44 7.73 9.24
N VAL A 57 10.87 8.92 8.81
CA VAL A 57 11.41 9.14 7.46
C VAL A 57 12.62 8.24 7.20
N LYS A 58 13.54 8.13 8.16
CA LYS A 58 14.70 7.24 8.04
C LYS A 58 14.29 5.77 7.98
N THR A 59 13.35 5.35 8.83
CA THR A 59 12.80 3.98 8.82
C THR A 59 12.17 3.67 7.46
N LEU A 60 11.28 4.53 6.96
CA LEU A 60 10.64 4.38 5.66
C LEU A 60 11.67 4.26 4.53
N HIS A 61 12.67 5.14 4.48
CA HIS A 61 13.74 5.03 3.49
C HIS A 61 14.46 3.68 3.54
N ASN A 62 14.79 3.19 4.72
CA ASN A 62 15.48 1.91 4.88
C ASN A 62 14.60 0.73 4.45
N VAL A 63 13.34 0.68 4.90
CA VAL A 63 12.45 -0.45 4.62
C VAL A 63 12.06 -0.49 3.14
N ILE A 64 11.81 0.66 2.49
CA ILE A 64 11.53 0.73 1.05
C ILE A 64 12.74 0.28 0.24
N THR A 65 13.95 0.69 0.63
CA THR A 65 15.20 0.23 -0.01
C THR A 65 15.37 -1.28 0.15
N LYS A 66 15.06 -1.82 1.33
CA LYS A 66 15.14 -3.26 1.60
C LYS A 66 14.10 -4.04 0.79
N ALA A 67 12.86 -3.57 0.72
CA ALA A 67 11.81 -4.17 -0.08
C ALA A 67 12.22 -4.27 -1.56
N ALA A 68 12.78 -3.18 -2.11
CA ALA A 68 13.31 -3.18 -3.48
C ALA A 68 14.44 -4.21 -3.66
N ALA A 69 15.39 -4.28 -2.73
CA ALA A 69 16.50 -5.25 -2.77
C ALA A 69 16.01 -6.71 -2.66
N ASP A 70 14.95 -6.96 -1.90
CA ASP A 70 14.34 -8.27 -1.71
C ASP A 70 13.34 -8.65 -2.82
N GLY A 71 13.13 -7.76 -3.80
CA GLY A 71 12.15 -7.96 -4.87
C GLY A 71 10.69 -7.97 -4.37
N ILE A 72 10.41 -7.34 -3.23
CA ILE A 72 9.06 -7.12 -2.69
C ILE A 72 8.51 -5.86 -3.36
N ARG A 73 7.46 -6.03 -4.16
CA ARG A 73 6.75 -4.92 -4.82
C ARG A 73 5.69 -4.40 -3.88
N ILE A 74 5.77 -3.12 -3.52
CA ILE A 74 4.78 -2.45 -2.69
C ILE A 74 3.72 -1.86 -3.63
N ILE A 75 2.47 -2.24 -3.39
CA ILE A 75 1.29 -1.82 -4.13
C ILE A 75 0.40 -1.04 -3.16
N PRO A 76 0.60 0.28 -3.04
CA PRO A 76 -0.25 1.09 -2.21
C PRO A 76 -1.68 1.14 -2.76
N VAL A 77 -2.66 1.06 -1.88
CA VAL A 77 -4.09 1.24 -2.14
C VAL A 77 -4.54 2.43 -1.28
N ALA A 78 -4.44 3.63 -1.86
CA ALA A 78 -4.86 4.86 -1.20
C ALA A 78 -6.38 4.88 -1.05
N SER A 79 -6.86 5.07 0.18
CA SER A 79 -8.28 5.14 0.52
C SER A 79 -8.72 6.59 0.77
N SER A 80 -10.00 6.79 1.11
CA SER A 80 -10.53 8.10 1.45
C SER A 80 -9.89 8.64 2.73
N GLY A 81 -9.17 9.75 2.64
CA GLY A 81 -8.42 10.36 3.75
C GLY A 81 -7.05 10.84 3.32
N VAL A 82 -6.44 10.14 2.37
CA VAL A 82 -5.11 10.46 1.81
C VAL A 82 -5.06 11.88 1.26
N ASP A 83 -4.07 12.65 1.71
CA ASP A 83 -3.73 13.97 1.17
C ASP A 83 -2.67 13.91 0.05
N LYS A 84 -2.25 15.07 -0.46
CA LYS A 84 -1.30 15.15 -1.57
C LYS A 84 0.12 14.71 -1.23
N ASP A 85 0.55 14.97 0.00
CA ASP A 85 1.88 14.57 0.45
C ASP A 85 1.94 13.04 0.64
N THR A 86 0.87 12.48 1.21
CA THR A 86 0.66 11.04 1.35
C THR A 86 0.57 10.39 -0.03
N GLU A 87 -0.19 10.95 -0.98
CA GLU A 87 -0.22 10.46 -2.36
C GLU A 87 1.19 10.38 -2.96
N ALA A 88 1.97 11.47 -2.85
CA ALA A 88 3.33 11.52 -3.38
C ALA A 88 4.23 10.45 -2.73
N LEU A 89 4.10 10.25 -1.42
CA LEU A 89 4.82 9.22 -0.67
C LEU A 89 4.45 7.80 -1.14
N LEU A 90 3.17 7.50 -1.31
CA LEU A 90 2.71 6.20 -1.80
C LEU A 90 3.19 5.93 -3.22
N ARG A 91 3.12 6.95 -4.09
CA ARG A 91 3.67 6.85 -5.45
C ARG A 91 5.17 6.56 -5.40
N PHE A 92 5.92 7.22 -4.52
CA PHE A 92 7.33 6.92 -4.29
C PHE A 92 7.55 5.45 -3.92
N PHE A 93 6.77 4.88 -2.98
CA PHE A 93 6.89 3.46 -2.62
C PHE A 93 6.70 2.53 -3.82
N SER A 94 5.67 2.80 -4.63
CA SER A 94 5.38 2.00 -5.83
C SER A 94 6.51 2.09 -6.86
N ILE A 95 7.02 3.30 -7.14
CA ILE A 95 8.09 3.53 -8.11
C ILE A 95 9.38 2.86 -7.64
N SER A 96 9.76 3.05 -6.37
CA SER A 96 11.01 2.53 -5.80
C SER A 96 11.06 1.00 -5.77
N THR A 97 9.91 0.34 -5.68
CA THR A 97 9.82 -1.13 -5.61
C THR A 97 9.32 -1.78 -6.90
N GLY A 98 9.05 -0.99 -7.95
CA GLY A 98 8.45 -1.47 -9.20
C GLY A 98 7.03 -2.02 -9.03
N GLY A 99 6.29 -1.54 -8.02
CA GLY A 99 4.88 -1.84 -7.82
C GLY A 99 3.95 -0.93 -8.64
N THR A 100 2.67 -1.01 -8.33
CA THR A 100 1.62 -0.19 -8.96
C THR A 100 0.95 0.65 -7.88
N TYR A 101 0.78 1.95 -8.13
CA TYR A 101 -0.03 2.80 -7.28
C TYR A 101 -1.52 2.61 -7.62
N VAL A 102 -2.32 2.29 -6.61
CA VAL A 102 -3.77 2.10 -6.69
C VAL A 102 -4.43 3.11 -5.74
N PHE A 103 -5.59 3.61 -6.12
CA PHE A 103 -6.41 4.48 -5.29
C PHE A 103 -7.88 4.12 -5.43
N LEU A 104 -8.62 4.26 -4.34
CA LEU A 104 -10.06 4.06 -4.31
C LEU A 104 -10.76 5.34 -4.77
N THR A 105 -11.88 5.14 -5.45
CA THR A 105 -12.76 6.21 -5.88
C THR A 105 -14.19 5.87 -5.47
N ASN A 106 -15.06 6.87 -5.39
CA ASN A 106 -16.47 6.71 -5.07
C ASN A 106 -17.37 6.56 -6.33
N HIS A 107 -16.82 6.25 -7.50
CA HIS A 107 -17.57 6.06 -8.75
C HIS A 107 -18.62 4.93 -8.68
N SER A 108 -18.47 3.99 -7.74
CA SER A 108 -19.47 2.95 -7.47
C SER A 108 -20.72 3.49 -6.74
N GLY A 109 -20.67 4.71 -6.21
CA GLY A 109 -21.65 5.27 -5.28
C GLY A 109 -21.45 4.80 -3.83
N ILE A 110 -20.35 4.10 -3.52
CA ILE A 110 -20.01 3.58 -2.19
C ILE A 110 -18.68 4.18 -1.73
N GLY A 111 -18.62 4.56 -0.45
CA GLY A 111 -17.42 5.12 0.18
C GLY A 111 -17.48 6.63 0.32
N ASN A 112 -16.43 7.21 0.91
CA ASN A 112 -16.30 8.65 1.09
C ASN A 112 -15.64 9.30 -0.14
N ASP A 113 -15.61 10.64 -0.13
CA ASP A 113 -14.86 11.40 -1.13
C ASP A 113 -13.36 11.09 -1.07
N HIS A 114 -12.71 11.36 -2.18
CA HIS A 114 -11.29 11.12 -2.41
C HIS A 114 -10.67 12.35 -3.06
N ILE A 115 -9.37 12.52 -2.89
CA ILE A 115 -8.64 13.55 -3.64
C ILE A 115 -8.62 13.18 -5.12
N GLU A 116 -8.66 14.18 -5.99
CA GLU A 116 -8.38 13.96 -7.40
C GLU A 116 -6.92 13.50 -7.54
N PRO A 117 -6.62 12.34 -8.13
CA PRO A 117 -5.27 11.80 -8.13
C PRO A 117 -4.34 12.58 -9.08
N THR A 118 -3.09 12.78 -8.67
CA THR A 118 -2.02 13.44 -9.44
C THR A 118 -1.34 12.48 -10.41
N VAL A 119 -2.14 11.69 -11.15
CA VAL A 119 -1.68 10.75 -12.17
C VAL A 119 -2.20 11.19 -13.54
N GLY A 120 -1.68 10.57 -14.61
CA GLY A 120 -2.25 10.74 -15.95
C GLY A 120 -3.58 9.98 -16.09
N ASP A 121 -3.87 9.50 -17.29
CA ASP A 121 -5.05 8.68 -17.53
C ASP A 121 -5.05 7.44 -16.62
N TYR A 122 -6.21 7.17 -16.02
CA TYR A 122 -6.42 5.99 -15.17
C TYR A 122 -7.69 5.25 -15.58
N LYS A 123 -7.74 3.96 -15.25
CA LYS A 123 -8.89 3.10 -15.51
C LYS A 123 -9.66 2.85 -14.22
N VAL A 124 -10.95 3.12 -14.23
CA VAL A 124 -11.85 2.75 -13.14
C VAL A 124 -12.30 1.30 -13.29
N GLU A 125 -12.15 0.52 -12.23
CA GLU A 125 -12.49 -0.90 -12.15
C GLU A 125 -13.03 -1.21 -10.75
N PHE A 126 -13.78 -2.29 -10.58
CA PHE A 126 -14.07 -2.78 -9.24
C PHE A 126 -12.78 -3.28 -8.57
N LEU A 127 -12.63 -3.01 -7.26
CA LEU A 127 -11.38 -3.31 -6.55
C LEU A 127 -10.99 -4.79 -6.64
N ASN A 128 -11.97 -5.71 -6.57
CA ASN A 128 -11.70 -7.14 -6.71
C ASN A 128 -11.11 -7.48 -8.09
N ASP A 129 -11.63 -6.90 -9.16
CA ASP A 129 -11.15 -7.14 -10.53
C ASP A 129 -9.77 -6.51 -10.73
N LEU A 130 -9.56 -5.32 -10.17
CA LEU A 130 -8.27 -4.63 -10.19
C LEU A 130 -7.19 -5.45 -9.47
N LEU A 131 -7.46 -5.96 -8.27
CA LEU A 131 -6.51 -6.78 -7.51
C LEU A 131 -6.13 -8.03 -8.30
N VAL A 132 -7.10 -8.72 -8.90
CA VAL A 132 -6.83 -9.90 -9.76
C VAL A 132 -5.95 -9.51 -10.95
N ARG A 133 -6.26 -8.41 -11.63
CA ARG A 133 -5.46 -7.91 -12.76
C ARG A 133 -4.02 -7.61 -12.36
N VAL A 134 -3.82 -6.86 -11.26
CA VAL A 134 -2.49 -6.48 -10.77
C VAL A 134 -1.68 -7.71 -10.34
N ILE A 135 -2.29 -8.67 -9.64
CA ILE A 135 -1.62 -9.92 -9.27
C ILE A 135 -1.18 -10.68 -10.53
N ASN A 136 -2.06 -10.79 -11.53
CA ASN A 136 -1.77 -11.48 -12.77
C ASN A 136 -0.66 -10.79 -13.58
N GLU A 137 -0.59 -9.46 -13.58
CA GLU A 137 0.47 -8.70 -14.26
C GLU A 137 1.88 -9.11 -13.79
N TYR A 138 2.03 -9.38 -12.49
CA TYR A 138 3.31 -9.79 -11.89
C TYR A 138 3.53 -11.30 -11.85
N THR A 139 2.49 -12.11 -12.09
CA THR A 139 2.57 -13.58 -11.97
C THR A 139 2.32 -14.33 -13.27
N SER A 140 1.94 -13.67 -14.36
CA SER A 140 1.58 -14.35 -15.62
C SER A 140 2.66 -14.27 -16.71
N LYS A 141 3.86 -13.76 -16.41
CA LYS A 141 5.03 -13.75 -17.32
C LYS A 141 5.96 -14.93 -17.08
#